data_AF-E3N438-F1
#
_entry.id   AF-E3N438-F1
#
_cell.length_a   1.000
_cell.length_b   1.000
_cell.length_c   1.000
_cell.angle_alpha   90.00
_cell.angle_beta   90.00
_cell.angle_gamma   90.00
#
_symmetry.space_group_name_H-M   'P 1'
#
loop_
_entity.id
_entity.type
_entity.pdbx_description
1 polymer ?
#
loop_
_entity_poly.entity_id
_entity_poly.type
_entity_poly.pdbx_seq_one_letter_code
_entity_poly.pdbx_strand_id
1 'polypeptide(L)'
;MKIRIGKLDVFIVIAAAICLVFGIVMWAAFSSIYSNLVIQNLRLSINTDSSLGYSAFQYTNPQVDNVMKFYFFNLTNPDEVKYYSAAPSLVEIGPFAVKSTFDFNGDKSQMFYQNYKRYILSKDYSCDECDWDRNIVFPNPPGLGAVGSMIDPQFQITRTGRTIIATALMILGEYPFVSSPSFPEFIKATAGVSYRFQSPRCQNSVIFKE
;
A
#
# COMPACT_ATOMS: atom_id res chain seq x y z
N MET A 1 37.34 62.52 -2.62
CA MET A 1 36.89 61.80 -3.83
C MET A 1 35.43 62.20 -4.10
N LYS A 2 35.18 63.09 -5.07
CA LYS A 2 33.83 63.62 -5.37
C LYS A 2 33.13 62.65 -6.31
N ILE A 3 32.16 61.89 -5.79
CA ILE A 3 31.37 60.95 -6.60
C ILE A 3 30.46 61.79 -7.49
N ARG A 4 30.69 61.77 -8.81
CA ARG A 4 29.80 62.39 -9.80
C ARG A 4 28.63 61.42 -10.03
N ILE A 5 27.53 61.67 -9.32
CA ILE A 5 26.31 60.89 -9.44
C ILE A 5 25.67 61.19 -10.79
N GLY A 6 25.69 60.22 -11.69
CA GLY A 6 24.94 60.28 -12.95
C GLY A 6 23.46 59.97 -12.72
N LYS A 7 22.57 60.46 -13.60
CA LYS A 7 21.13 60.13 -13.55
C LYS A 7 20.86 58.61 -13.59
N LEU A 8 21.80 57.84 -14.14
CA LEU A 8 21.73 56.38 -14.29
C LEU A 8 22.02 55.66 -12.96
N ASP A 9 22.97 56.14 -12.16
CA ASP A 9 23.26 55.58 -10.83
C ASP A 9 22.08 55.76 -9.87
N VAL A 10 21.41 56.92 -9.93
CA VAL A 10 20.20 57.18 -9.14
C VAL A 10 19.09 56.20 -9.50
N PHE A 11 18.94 55.87 -10.79
CA PHE A 11 17.91 54.93 -11.25
C PHE A 11 18.18 53.50 -10.76
N ILE A 12 19.45 53.07 -10.76
CA ILE A 12 19.84 51.73 -10.26
C ILE A 12 19.59 51.60 -8.76
N VAL A 13 19.93 52.63 -7.98
CA VAL A 13 19.70 52.61 -6.52
C VAL A 13 18.21 52.57 -6.19
N ILE A 14 17.38 53.31 -6.93
CA ILE A 14 15.92 53.28 -6.75
C ILE A 14 15.35 51.90 -7.12
N ALA A 15 15.78 51.31 -8.24
CA ALA A 15 15.35 49.98 -8.64
C ALA A 15 15.75 48.91 -7.62
N ALA A 16 16.98 48.98 -7.09
CA ALA A 16 17.45 48.07 -6.06
C ALA A 16 16.64 48.19 -4.76
N ALA A 17 16.30 49.42 -4.35
CA ALA A 17 15.45 49.66 -3.19
C ALA A 17 14.04 49.07 -3.36
N ILE A 18 13.43 49.21 -4.53
CA ILE A 18 12.11 48.64 -4.84
C ILE A 18 12.15 47.10 -4.79
N CYS A 19 13.17 46.47 -5.39
CA CYS A 19 13.35 45.01 -5.33
C CYS A 19 13.52 44.51 -3.89
N LEU A 20 14.28 45.23 -3.05
CA LEU A 20 14.48 44.87 -1.65
C LEU A 20 13.17 44.93 -0.85
N VAL A 21 12.39 46.00 -1.03
CA VAL A 21 11.08 46.16 -0.38
C VAL A 21 10.12 45.07 -0.83
N PHE A 22 10.07 44.76 -2.13
CA PHE A 22 9.21 43.70 -2.67
C PHE A 22 9.58 42.32 -2.12
N GLY A 23 10.88 42.03 -1.97
CA GLY A 23 11.37 40.79 -1.38
C GLY A 23 10.94 40.60 0.09
N ILE A 24 11.03 41.66 0.90
CA ILE A 24 10.60 41.63 2.31
C ILE A 24 9.08 41.43 2.41
N VAL A 25 8.31 42.10 1.57
CA VAL A 25 6.83 41.97 1.54
C VAL A 25 6.43 40.55 1.12
N MET A 26 7.04 39.99 0.07
CA MET A 26 6.75 38.61 -0.33
C MET A 26 7.11 37.61 0.76
N TRP A 27 8.25 37.76 1.46
CA TRP A 27 8.63 36.89 2.57
C TRP A 27 7.59 36.90 3.70
N ALA A 28 7.10 38.08 4.10
CA ALA A 28 6.12 38.20 5.18
C ALA A 28 4.72 37.70 4.78
N ALA A 29 4.28 37.98 3.54
CA ALA A 29 2.94 37.63 3.07
C ALA A 29 2.79 36.16 2.66
N PHE A 30 3.90 35.48 2.33
CA PHE A 30 3.89 34.10 1.82
C PHE A 30 3.16 33.13 2.76
N SER A 31 3.44 33.19 4.06
CA SER A 31 2.85 32.27 5.04
C SER A 31 1.31 32.35 5.09
N SER A 32 0.76 33.56 4.98
CA SER A 32 -0.69 33.75 5.06
C SER A 32 -1.39 33.37 3.76
N ILE A 33 -0.81 33.73 2.62
CA ILE A 33 -1.37 33.43 1.30
C ILE A 33 -1.35 31.92 1.05
N TYR A 34 -0.24 31.25 1.39
CA TYR A 34 -0.10 29.80 1.21
C TYR A 34 -1.13 29.03 2.04
N SER A 35 -1.31 29.37 3.32
CA SER A 35 -2.26 28.70 4.20
C SER A 35 -3.71 28.81 3.70
N ASN A 36 -4.10 29.99 3.22
CA ASN A 36 -5.43 30.23 2.67
C ASN A 36 -5.67 29.45 1.36
N LEU A 37 -4.68 29.41 0.47
CA LEU A 37 -4.76 28.64 -0.77
C LEU A 37 -4.84 27.13 -0.51
N VAL A 38 -4.06 26.62 0.45
CA VAL A 38 -4.08 25.21 0.87
C VAL A 38 -5.47 24.84 1.40
N ILE A 39 -6.02 25.63 2.33
CA ILE A 39 -7.33 25.33 2.93
C ILE A 39 -8.45 25.36 1.88
N GLN A 40 -8.39 26.28 0.91
CA GLN A 40 -9.40 26.37 -0.15
C GLN A 40 -9.30 25.24 -1.18
N ASN A 41 -8.08 24.82 -1.54
CA ASN A 41 -7.87 23.85 -2.61
C ASN A 41 -7.79 22.40 -2.12
N LEU A 42 -7.39 22.13 -0.87
CA LEU A 42 -7.22 20.78 -0.34
C LEU A 42 -8.40 20.31 0.53
N ARG A 43 -9.39 21.17 0.80
CA ARG A 43 -10.59 20.76 1.52
C ARG A 43 -11.35 19.71 0.71
N LEU A 44 -11.68 18.59 1.34
CA LEU A 44 -12.55 17.58 0.75
C LEU A 44 -14.01 18.04 0.91
N SER A 45 -14.47 18.88 -0.01
CA SER A 45 -15.83 19.42 0.01
C SER A 45 -16.71 18.80 -1.07
N ILE A 46 -18.01 18.71 -0.78
CA ILE A 46 -19.06 18.43 -1.76
C ILE A 46 -19.66 19.77 -2.15
N ASN A 47 -19.76 20.05 -3.45
CA ASN A 47 -20.40 21.27 -3.95
C ASN A 47 -21.92 21.20 -3.73
N THR A 48 -22.60 22.35 -3.77
CA THR A 48 -24.06 22.46 -3.64
C THR A 48 -24.82 21.58 -4.63
N ASP A 49 -24.22 21.31 -5.79
CA ASP A 49 -24.80 20.49 -6.86
C ASP A 49 -24.58 18.99 -6.65
N SER A 50 -24.13 18.60 -5.45
CA SER A 50 -23.80 17.22 -5.06
C SER A 50 -22.61 16.61 -5.81
N SER A 51 -21.91 17.41 -6.62
CA SER A 51 -20.65 17.06 -7.27
C SER A 51 -19.47 17.15 -6.28
N LEU A 52 -18.47 16.31 -6.50
CA LEU A 52 -17.23 16.34 -5.71
C LEU A 52 -16.43 17.60 -6.04
N GLY A 53 -15.93 18.31 -5.03
CA GLY A 53 -14.93 19.36 -5.24
C GLY A 53 -13.66 18.78 -5.89
N TYR A 54 -12.85 19.62 -6.53
CA TYR A 54 -11.68 19.17 -7.32
C TYR A 54 -10.73 18.24 -6.55
N SER A 55 -10.39 18.61 -5.31
CA SER A 55 -9.62 17.79 -4.36
C SER A 55 -10.29 16.46 -4.02
N ALA A 56 -11.60 16.47 -3.79
CA ALA A 56 -12.37 15.28 -3.49
C ALA A 56 -12.43 14.35 -4.72
N PHE A 57 -12.61 14.90 -5.93
CA PHE A 57 -12.56 14.15 -7.18
C PHE A 57 -11.18 13.51 -7.39
N GLN A 58 -10.10 14.27 -7.24
CA GLN A 58 -8.73 13.76 -7.40
C GLN A 58 -8.38 12.72 -6.34
N TYR A 59 -8.89 12.87 -5.12
CA TYR A 59 -8.76 11.87 -4.05
C TYR A 59 -9.55 10.59 -4.36
N THR A 60 -10.74 10.70 -4.97
CA THR A 60 -11.55 9.54 -5.36
C THR A 60 -11.04 8.85 -6.63
N ASN A 61 -10.40 9.57 -7.55
CA ASN A 61 -9.88 9.00 -8.80
C ASN A 61 -8.44 9.47 -9.02
N PRO A 62 -7.48 8.93 -8.27
CA PRO A 62 -6.08 9.27 -8.48
C PRO A 62 -5.67 8.81 -9.88
N GLN A 63 -5.19 9.74 -10.72
CA GLN A 63 -4.69 9.43 -12.07
C GLN A 63 -3.30 8.77 -12.06
N VAL A 64 -3.00 8.02 -11.00
CA VAL A 64 -1.73 7.33 -10.81
C VAL A 64 -2.03 5.84 -10.76
N ASP A 65 -1.49 5.12 -11.74
CA ASP A 65 -1.59 3.66 -11.78
C ASP A 65 -0.71 3.04 -10.69
N ASN A 66 -1.35 2.51 -9.65
CA ASN A 66 -0.65 1.75 -8.62
C ASN A 66 -0.42 0.31 -9.11
N VAL A 67 0.80 0.04 -9.56
CA VAL A 67 1.23 -1.31 -9.98
C VAL A 67 2.04 -1.94 -8.85
N MET A 68 1.49 -2.98 -8.23
CA MET A 68 2.20 -3.77 -7.22
C MET A 68 2.85 -4.97 -7.88
N LYS A 69 4.17 -5.14 -7.68
CA LYS A 69 4.95 -6.26 -8.22
C LYS A 69 5.23 -7.27 -7.12
N PHE A 70 4.83 -8.51 -7.34
CA PHE A 70 5.12 -9.63 -6.45
C PHE A 70 6.20 -10.52 -7.05
N TYR A 71 7.09 -11.00 -6.18
CA TYR A 71 8.14 -11.94 -6.50
C TYR A 71 7.99 -13.15 -5.59
N PHE A 72 7.95 -14.34 -6.19
CA PHE A 72 7.84 -15.59 -5.46
C PHE A 72 9.16 -16.35 -5.55
N PHE A 73 9.47 -17.12 -4.52
CA PHE A 73 10.63 -18.01 -4.51
C PHE A 73 10.15 -19.44 -4.67
N ASN A 74 10.45 -20.04 -5.82
CA ASN A 74 10.14 -21.42 -6.11
C ASN A 74 11.21 -22.34 -5.52
N LEU A 75 10.79 -23.32 -4.72
CA LEU A 75 11.68 -24.31 -4.14
C LEU A 75 11.93 -25.46 -5.13
N THR A 76 13.18 -25.66 -5.52
CA THR A 76 13.57 -26.70 -6.50
C THR A 76 13.87 -28.06 -5.87
N ASN A 77 14.26 -28.10 -4.59
CA ASN A 77 14.63 -29.31 -3.86
C ASN A 77 13.79 -29.55 -2.58
N PRO A 78 12.44 -29.65 -2.68
CA PRO A 78 11.58 -29.81 -1.50
C PRO A 78 11.87 -31.08 -0.70
N ASP A 79 12.20 -32.18 -1.37
CA ASP A 79 12.48 -33.47 -0.71
C ASP A 79 13.78 -33.44 0.08
N GLU A 80 14.82 -32.79 -0.45
CA GLU A 80 16.11 -32.70 0.23
C GLU A 80 16.03 -31.86 1.50
N VAL A 81 15.27 -30.76 1.44
CA VAL A 81 15.00 -29.91 2.59
C VAL A 81 14.21 -30.67 3.66
N LYS A 82 13.21 -31.48 3.24
CA LYS A 82 12.33 -32.21 4.15
C LYS A 82 13.01 -33.41 4.81
N TYR A 83 13.73 -34.23 4.04
CA TYR A 83 14.24 -35.53 4.50
C TYR A 83 15.71 -35.48 4.92
N TYR A 84 16.53 -34.69 4.24
CA TYR A 84 17.98 -34.63 4.47
C TYR A 84 18.42 -33.36 5.20
N SER A 85 17.50 -32.48 5.59
CA SER A 85 17.79 -31.17 6.18
C SER A 85 18.79 -30.36 5.34
N ALA A 86 18.74 -30.53 4.01
CA ALA A 86 19.60 -29.82 3.08
C ALA A 86 19.22 -28.34 2.97
N ALA A 87 20.14 -27.52 2.47
CA ALA A 87 19.85 -26.12 2.22
C ALA A 87 18.81 -25.96 1.09
N PRO A 88 17.81 -25.08 1.24
CA PRO A 88 16.80 -24.85 0.21
C PRO A 88 17.40 -24.12 -1.00
N SER A 89 17.19 -24.69 -2.18
CA SER A 89 17.55 -24.11 -3.47
C SER A 89 16.34 -23.38 -4.05
N LEU A 90 16.39 -22.05 -4.03
CA LEU A 90 15.31 -21.15 -4.41
C LEU A 90 15.58 -20.50 -5.76
N VAL A 91 14.55 -20.46 -6.61
CA VAL A 91 14.56 -19.72 -7.87
C VAL A 91 13.50 -18.63 -7.81
N GLU A 92 13.90 -17.38 -8.02
CA GLU A 92 12.98 -16.25 -8.06
C GLU A 92 12.11 -16.29 -9.32
N ILE A 93 10.80 -16.17 -9.15
CA ILE A 93 9.81 -16.07 -10.22
C ILE A 93 9.07 -14.74 -10.04
N GLY A 94 9.23 -13.85 -11.01
CA GLY A 94 8.56 -12.56 -11.04
C GLY A 94 9.12 -11.64 -12.12
N PRO A 95 8.54 -10.44 -12.27
CA PRO A 95 7.46 -9.88 -11.45
C PRO A 95 6.06 -10.38 -11.85
N PHE A 96 5.17 -10.55 -10.88
CA PHE A 96 3.71 -10.60 -11.10
C PHE A 96 3.14 -9.22 -10.77
N ALA A 97 2.77 -8.47 -11.80
CA ALA A 97 2.30 -7.11 -11.65
C ALA A 97 0.78 -7.06 -11.56
N VAL A 98 0.26 -6.47 -10.49
CA VAL A 98 -1.16 -6.38 -10.22
C VAL A 98 -1.58 -4.92 -10.10
N LYS A 99 -2.61 -4.55 -10.87
CA LYS A 99 -3.25 -3.23 -10.83
C LYS A 99 -4.42 -3.26 -9.86
N SER A 100 -4.54 -2.23 -9.03
CA SER A 100 -5.68 -2.04 -8.12
C SER A 100 -6.76 -1.17 -8.77
N THR A 101 -8.00 -1.66 -8.88
CA THR A 101 -9.19 -0.82 -9.18
C THR A 101 -9.89 -0.41 -7.88
N PHE A 102 -10.48 0.79 -7.85
CA PHE A 102 -11.26 1.34 -6.72
C PHE A 102 -12.75 1.46 -7.08
N ASP A 103 -13.65 0.97 -6.24
CA ASP A 103 -15.11 1.15 -6.35
C ASP A 103 -15.65 1.92 -5.12
N PHE A 104 -16.65 2.79 -5.29
CA PHE A 104 -17.16 3.67 -4.23
C PHE A 104 -18.66 3.43 -3.93
N ASN A 105 -19.06 3.53 -2.66
CA ASN A 105 -20.46 3.51 -2.20
C ASN A 105 -20.98 4.93 -1.87
N GLY A 106 -22.26 5.19 -2.09
CA GLY A 106 -22.80 6.50 -2.47
C GLY A 106 -23.41 7.43 -1.41
N ASP A 107 -23.23 7.23 -0.10
CA ASP A 107 -23.99 8.00 0.90
C ASP A 107 -23.26 9.25 1.44
N LYS A 108 -23.95 10.41 1.35
CA LYS A 108 -23.40 11.77 1.40
C LYS A 108 -23.72 12.55 2.69
N SER A 109 -23.06 12.25 3.80
CA SER A 109 -22.97 13.21 4.93
C SER A 109 -21.76 12.99 5.84
N GLN A 110 -21.18 11.80 5.78
CA GLN A 110 -19.85 11.47 6.28
C GLN A 110 -19.17 10.68 5.17
N MET A 111 -17.89 10.96 4.88
CA MET A 111 -17.14 10.18 3.91
C MET A 111 -16.82 8.80 4.52
N PHE A 112 -17.81 7.89 4.53
CA PHE A 112 -17.58 6.48 4.81
C PHE A 112 -16.93 5.85 3.59
N TYR A 113 -15.61 6.00 3.51
CA TYR A 113 -14.83 5.44 2.42
C TYR A 113 -14.53 3.96 2.66
N GLN A 114 -15.05 3.10 1.78
CA GLN A 114 -14.63 1.71 1.68
C GLN A 114 -13.73 1.58 0.45
N ASN A 115 -12.44 1.35 0.69
CA ASN A 115 -11.50 1.10 -0.38
C ASN A 115 -11.62 -0.36 -0.84
N TYR A 116 -12.40 -0.59 -1.89
CA TYR A 116 -12.39 -1.87 -2.57
C TYR A 116 -11.17 -1.92 -3.48
N LYS A 117 -10.17 -2.74 -3.15
CA LYS A 117 -9.03 -3.00 -4.05
C LYS A 117 -9.29 -4.28 -4.82
N ARG A 118 -9.51 -4.17 -6.13
CA ARG A 118 -9.50 -5.33 -7.02
C ARG A 118 -8.15 -5.47 -7.69
N TYR A 119 -7.58 -6.66 -7.57
CA TYR A 119 -6.26 -7.01 -8.11
C TYR A 119 -6.40 -7.65 -9.50
N ILE A 120 -5.89 -6.99 -10.54
CA ILE A 120 -5.91 -7.49 -11.94
C ILE A 120 -4.47 -7.67 -12.41
N LEU A 121 -4.10 -8.86 -12.91
CA LEU A 121 -2.77 -9.10 -13.48
C LEU A 121 -2.58 -8.26 -14.75
N SER A 122 -1.47 -7.53 -14.80
CA SER A 122 -1.05 -6.76 -15.95
C SER A 122 0.04 -7.52 -16.69
N LYS A 123 -0.25 -8.03 -17.89
CA LYS A 123 0.74 -8.73 -18.72
C LYS A 123 1.93 -7.82 -19.09
N ASP A 124 1.68 -6.55 -19.37
CA ASP A 124 2.71 -5.57 -19.76
C ASP A 124 3.83 -5.36 -18.72
N TYR A 125 3.52 -5.59 -17.44
CA TYR A 125 4.45 -5.37 -16.33
C TYR A 125 4.88 -6.68 -15.66
N SER A 126 4.38 -7.82 -16.15
CA SER A 126 4.70 -9.15 -15.63
C SER A 126 5.70 -9.85 -16.55
N CYS A 127 6.39 -10.89 -16.06
CA CYS A 127 7.27 -11.69 -16.92
C CYS A 127 6.48 -12.47 -17.99
N ASP A 128 7.12 -12.79 -19.13
CA ASP A 128 6.44 -13.46 -20.27
C ASP A 128 5.85 -14.83 -19.91
N GLU A 129 6.43 -15.51 -18.91
CA GLU A 129 5.97 -16.81 -18.39
C GLU A 129 5.23 -16.71 -17.04
N CYS A 130 4.84 -15.50 -16.62
CA CYS A 130 4.18 -15.24 -15.34
C CYS A 130 2.65 -15.29 -15.51
N ASP A 131 2.09 -16.51 -15.60
CA ASP A 131 0.64 -16.74 -15.64
C ASP A 131 0.08 -17.22 -14.30
N TRP A 132 -1.23 -17.02 -14.12
CA TRP A 132 -1.99 -17.42 -12.92
C TRP A 132 -1.96 -18.94 -12.64
N ASP A 133 -1.72 -19.75 -13.67
CA ASP A 133 -1.74 -21.21 -13.62
C ASP A 133 -0.35 -21.83 -13.40
N ARG A 134 0.69 -20.99 -13.24
CA ARG A 134 2.04 -21.49 -13.00
C ARG A 134 2.11 -22.09 -11.60
N ASN A 135 2.40 -23.39 -11.53
CA ASN A 135 2.65 -24.07 -10.27
C ASN A 135 3.98 -23.61 -9.67
N ILE A 136 3.92 -23.22 -8.39
CA ILE A 136 5.09 -22.87 -7.58
C ILE A 136 5.08 -23.76 -6.35
N VAL A 137 6.25 -24.24 -5.94
CA VAL A 137 6.42 -24.99 -4.69
C VAL A 137 6.84 -24.00 -3.60
N PHE A 138 6.00 -23.89 -2.57
CA PHE A 138 6.24 -23.01 -1.42
C PHE A 138 5.85 -23.69 -0.10
N PRO A 139 6.32 -23.17 1.05
CA PRO A 139 5.96 -23.74 2.35
C PRO A 139 4.46 -23.55 2.62
N ASN A 140 3.79 -24.59 3.10
CA ASN A 140 2.36 -24.60 3.42
C ASN A 140 2.02 -23.64 4.58
N PRO A 141 1.45 -22.45 4.32
CA PRO A 141 1.25 -21.46 5.39
C PRO A 141 0.20 -21.87 6.43
N PRO A 142 -0.98 -22.42 6.05
CA PRO A 142 -1.93 -22.96 7.03
C PRO A 142 -1.34 -24.06 7.92
N GLY A 143 -0.60 -25.01 7.33
CA GLY A 143 0.06 -26.07 8.07
C GLY A 143 1.10 -25.54 9.07
N LEU A 144 1.95 -24.60 8.62
CA LEU A 144 2.92 -23.93 9.48
C LEU A 144 2.25 -23.09 10.58
N GLY A 145 1.15 -22.41 10.27
CA GLY A 145 0.36 -21.65 11.24
C GLY A 145 -0.27 -22.52 12.32
N ALA A 146 -0.79 -23.70 11.95
CA ALA A 146 -1.30 -24.68 12.90
C ALA A 146 -0.19 -25.20 13.82
N VAL A 147 0.98 -25.54 13.26
CA VAL A 147 2.15 -25.98 14.05
C VAL A 147 2.67 -24.87 14.96
N GLY A 148 2.76 -23.63 14.46
CA GLY A 148 3.12 -22.46 15.25
C GLY A 148 2.18 -22.25 16.43
N SER A 149 0.87 -22.35 16.20
CA SER A 149 -0.15 -22.21 17.25
C SER A 149 -0.10 -23.34 18.28
N MET A 150 0.39 -24.53 17.91
CA MET A 150 0.62 -25.62 18.84
C MET A 150 1.82 -25.39 19.75
N ILE A 151 2.86 -24.73 19.26
CA ILE A 151 4.09 -24.47 20.00
C ILE A 151 3.94 -23.25 20.89
N ASP A 152 3.19 -22.24 20.43
CA ASP A 152 3.00 -20.96 21.10
C ASP A 152 2.38 -21.15 22.52
N PRO A 153 3.03 -20.63 23.58
CA PRO A 153 2.53 -20.72 24.94
C PRO A 153 1.17 -20.01 25.15
N GLN A 154 0.77 -19.09 24.27
CA GLN A 154 -0.50 -18.36 24.37
C GLN A 154 -1.72 -19.28 24.35
N PHE A 155 -1.68 -20.37 23.59
CA PHE A 155 -2.84 -21.24 23.37
C PHE A 155 -2.97 -22.38 24.39
N GLN A 156 -2.01 -22.52 25.32
CA GLN A 156 -2.02 -23.51 26.42
C GLN A 156 -2.41 -24.95 26.00
N ILE A 157 -2.02 -25.37 24.80
CA ILE A 157 -2.38 -26.71 24.30
C ILE A 157 -1.61 -27.79 25.07
N THR A 158 -2.34 -28.73 25.68
CA THR A 158 -1.76 -29.86 26.40
C THR A 158 -0.89 -30.74 25.50
N ARG A 159 0.10 -31.44 26.07
CA ARG A 159 1.01 -32.31 25.31
C ARG A 159 0.27 -33.38 24.49
N THR A 160 -0.81 -33.91 25.04
CA THR A 160 -1.69 -34.86 24.36
C THR A 160 -2.46 -34.20 23.22
N GLY A 161 -3.00 -33.00 23.42
CA GLY A 161 -3.67 -32.22 22.39
C GLY A 161 -2.77 -31.93 21.19
N ARG A 162 -1.50 -31.55 21.43
CA ARG A 162 -0.49 -31.34 20.37
C ARG A 162 -0.26 -32.61 19.55
N THR A 163 -0.19 -33.77 20.20
CA THR A 163 0.05 -35.06 19.53
C THR A 163 -1.16 -35.46 18.68
N ILE A 164 -2.38 -35.25 19.18
CA ILE A 164 -3.62 -35.52 18.45
C ILE A 164 -3.71 -34.64 17.20
N ILE A 165 -3.49 -33.33 17.34
CA ILE A 165 -3.54 -32.38 16.23
C ILE A 165 -2.44 -32.69 15.20
N ALA A 166 -1.21 -32.95 15.65
CA ALA A 166 -0.11 -33.33 14.76
C ALA A 166 -0.41 -34.62 13.98
N THR A 167 -0.97 -35.63 14.64
CA THR A 167 -1.37 -36.89 13.98
C THR A 167 -2.50 -36.67 12.97
N ALA A 168 -3.49 -35.86 13.34
CA ALA A 168 -4.59 -35.51 12.44
C ALA A 168 -4.11 -34.76 11.18
N LEU A 169 -3.19 -33.79 11.34
CA LEU A 169 -2.59 -33.06 10.22
C LEU A 169 -1.82 -34.00 9.28
N MET A 170 -1.07 -34.97 9.82
CA MET A 170 -0.39 -35.98 9.00
C MET A 170 -1.38 -36.88 8.25
N ILE A 171 -2.45 -37.34 8.90
CA ILE A 171 -3.47 -38.19 8.27
C ILE A 171 -4.20 -37.44 7.15
N LEU A 172 -4.45 -36.15 7.34
CA LEU A 172 -5.07 -35.28 6.33
C LEU A 172 -4.14 -34.99 5.13
N GLY A 173 -2.88 -35.43 5.18
CA GLY A 173 -1.93 -35.21 4.09
C GLY A 173 -1.42 -33.78 4.00
N GLU A 174 -1.47 -33.02 5.10
CA GLU A 174 -0.90 -31.67 5.15
C GLU A 174 0.63 -31.76 5.19
N TYR A 175 1.27 -31.53 4.03
CA TYR A 175 2.72 -31.53 3.89
C TYR A 175 3.31 -30.14 4.16
N PRO A 176 4.59 -30.05 4.57
CA PRO A 176 5.26 -28.78 4.84
C PRO A 176 5.46 -27.94 3.57
N PHE A 177 5.46 -28.55 2.39
CA PHE A 177 5.54 -27.87 1.10
C PHE A 177 4.37 -28.31 0.23
N VAL A 178 3.77 -27.36 -0.49
CA VAL A 178 2.63 -27.59 -1.39
C VAL A 178 2.96 -26.97 -2.74
N SER A 179 2.57 -27.65 -3.82
CA SER A 179 2.60 -27.13 -5.17
C SER A 179 1.22 -26.60 -5.54
N SER A 180 1.12 -25.31 -5.81
CA SER A 180 -0.15 -24.69 -6.19
C SER A 180 0.06 -23.58 -7.21
N PRO A 181 -0.95 -23.25 -8.04
CA PRO A 181 -0.94 -22.05 -8.86
C PRO A 181 -0.61 -20.80 -8.02
N SER A 182 0.35 -20.03 -8.52
CA SER A 182 1.11 -18.98 -7.84
C SER A 182 0.30 -17.93 -7.05
N PHE A 183 -0.97 -17.69 -7.39
CA PHE A 183 -1.63 -16.45 -7.01
C PHE A 183 -3.14 -16.55 -6.67
N PRO A 184 -3.96 -17.44 -7.27
CA PRO A 184 -5.35 -17.62 -6.84
C PRO A 184 -5.44 -18.15 -5.40
N GLU A 185 -4.51 -19.02 -5.01
CA GLU A 185 -4.50 -19.60 -3.66
C GLU A 185 -3.82 -18.69 -2.64
N PHE A 186 -2.84 -17.88 -3.06
CA PHE A 186 -2.26 -16.85 -2.20
C PHE A 186 -3.28 -15.75 -1.89
N ILE A 187 -4.06 -15.28 -2.89
CA ILE A 187 -5.20 -14.41 -2.61
C ILE A 187 -6.27 -15.15 -1.80
N LYS A 188 -6.65 -16.39 -2.09
CA LYS A 188 -7.62 -17.12 -1.24
C LYS A 188 -7.12 -17.35 0.19
N ALA A 189 -5.84 -17.56 0.42
CA ALA A 189 -5.26 -17.65 1.77
C ALA A 189 -5.25 -16.28 2.45
N THR A 190 -5.02 -15.21 1.69
CA THR A 190 -5.03 -13.80 2.17
C THR A 190 -6.43 -13.16 2.16
N ALA A 191 -7.45 -13.82 1.59
CA ALA A 191 -8.83 -13.32 1.43
C ALA A 191 -9.86 -14.23 2.11
N GLY A 192 -9.53 -15.51 2.33
CA GLY A 192 -10.21 -16.41 3.27
C GLY A 192 -9.86 -16.06 4.72
N VAL A 193 -8.67 -15.48 4.92
CA VAL A 193 -8.49 -14.48 5.97
C VAL A 193 -8.88 -13.14 5.34
N SER A 194 -10.18 -12.87 5.23
CA SER A 194 -10.63 -11.48 5.15
C SER A 194 -10.14 -10.85 6.44
N TYR A 195 -8.90 -10.36 6.43
CA TYR A 195 -8.54 -9.21 7.20
C TYR A 195 -9.48 -8.14 6.68
N ARG A 196 -10.66 -8.09 7.30
CA ARG A 196 -11.14 -6.90 7.94
C ARG A 196 -9.91 -6.26 8.58
N PHE A 197 -9.12 -5.54 7.78
CA PHE A 197 -8.23 -4.48 8.23
C PHE A 197 -9.15 -3.37 8.74
N GLN A 198 -9.96 -3.71 9.72
CA GLN A 198 -10.41 -2.78 10.72
C GLN A 198 -9.17 -2.63 11.59
N SER A 199 -8.23 -1.82 11.10
CA SER A 199 -7.20 -1.31 11.98
C SER A 199 -7.97 -0.70 13.16
N PRO A 200 -7.73 -1.13 14.41
CA PRO A 200 -8.39 -0.51 15.57
C PRO A 200 -7.96 0.95 15.78
N ARG A 201 -7.19 1.52 14.83
CA ARG A 201 -6.54 2.83 14.91
C ARG A 201 -6.69 3.71 13.66
N CYS A 202 -7.51 3.32 12.68
CA CYS A 202 -8.02 4.27 11.67
C CYS A 202 -9.48 4.65 11.97
N GLN A 203 -9.78 4.89 13.25
CA GLN A 203 -10.96 5.61 13.68
C GLN A 203 -10.62 7.09 13.86
N ASN A 204 -9.86 7.66 12.91
CA ASN A 204 -9.79 9.10 12.78
C ASN A 204 -11.00 9.49 11.93
N SER A 205 -12.15 9.61 12.59
CA SER A 205 -13.16 10.54 12.11
C SER A 205 -12.47 11.89 11.97
N VAL A 206 -12.20 12.30 10.72
CA VAL A 206 -11.90 13.70 10.45
C VAL A 206 -13.23 14.41 10.64
N ILE A 207 -13.51 14.79 11.89
CA ILE A 207 -14.61 15.68 12.24
C ILE A 207 -14.20 17.03 11.68
N PHE A 208 -14.73 17.38 10.51
CA PHE A 208 -14.72 18.76 10.04
C PHE A 208 -15.62 19.54 11.00
N LYS A 209 -15.01 20.24 11.96
CA LYS A 209 -15.71 21.29 12.69
C LYS A 209 -15.95 22.45 11.71
N GLU A 210 -17.22 22.85 11.63
CA GLU A 210 -17.67 24.09 10.99
C GLU A 210 -16.91 25.32 11.52
#